data_AF-A0A536XB76-F1
#
_entry.id   AF-A0A536XB76-F1
#
_cell.length_a   1.000
_cell.length_b   1.000
_cell.length_c   1.000
_cell.angle_alpha   90.00
_cell.angle_beta   90.00
_cell.angle_gamma   90.00
#
_symmetry.space_group_name_H-M   'P 1'
#
loop_
_entity.id
_entity.type
_entity.pdbx_description
1 polymer ?
#
loop_
_entity_poly.entity_id
_entity_poly.type
_entity_poly.pdbx_seq_one_letter_code
_entity_poly.pdbx_strand_id
1 'polypeptide(L)'
;MKKLLITLIGSFALAGTLPAFAGPDWQIIEKARKDKQAAAQTTRVSSSGTSMAAGSCRIDPPVLQLDHGPRAQTTPYQNQLRKERHEAQSKACGGTTK
;
A
#
# COMPACT_ATOMS: atom_id res chain seq x y z
N MET A 1 -14.54 -35.90 -48.76
CA MET A 1 -15.11 -35.21 -47.59
C MET A 1 -14.69 -35.81 -46.23
N LYS A 2 -14.85 -37.11 -45.97
CA LYS A 2 -14.57 -37.70 -44.63
C LYS A 2 -13.09 -37.64 -44.18
N LYS A 3 -12.13 -37.78 -45.12
CA LYS A 3 -10.69 -37.72 -44.79
C LYS A 3 -10.23 -36.33 -44.34
N LEU A 4 -10.81 -35.27 -44.93
CA LEU A 4 -10.56 -33.87 -44.56
C LEU A 4 -11.10 -33.56 -43.16
N LEU A 5 -12.30 -34.05 -42.84
CA LEU A 5 -12.90 -33.91 -41.52
C LEU A 5 -12.04 -34.57 -40.43
N ILE A 6 -11.51 -35.76 -40.68
CA ILE A 6 -10.66 -36.47 -39.71
C ILE A 6 -9.34 -35.73 -39.46
N THR A 7 -8.69 -35.22 -40.53
CA THR A 7 -7.45 -34.42 -40.39
C THR A 7 -7.68 -33.08 -39.69
N LEU A 8 -8.83 -32.45 -39.90
CA LEU A 8 -9.16 -31.15 -39.31
C LEU A 8 -9.47 -31.28 -37.81
N ILE A 9 -10.21 -32.32 -37.42
CA ILE A 9 -10.49 -32.61 -36.01
C ILE A 9 -9.22 -33.03 -35.27
N GLY A 10 -8.38 -33.86 -35.89
CA GLY A 10 -7.11 -34.31 -35.29
C GLY A 10 -6.12 -33.16 -35.05
N SER A 11 -5.97 -32.25 -36.02
CA SER A 11 -5.08 -31.09 -35.88
C SER A 11 -5.60 -30.05 -34.87
N PHE A 12 -6.92 -29.86 -34.77
CA PHE A 12 -7.51 -28.94 -33.80
C PHE A 12 -7.36 -29.42 -32.35
N ALA A 13 -7.50 -30.73 -32.12
CA ALA A 13 -7.32 -31.34 -30.80
C ALA A 13 -5.87 -31.24 -30.28
N LEU A 14 -4.88 -31.33 -31.17
CA LEU A 14 -3.46 -31.24 -30.81
C LEU A 14 -2.99 -29.79 -30.57
N ALA A 15 -3.61 -28.80 -31.23
CA ALA A 15 -3.25 -27.40 -31.05
C ALA A 15 -3.86 -26.76 -29.78
N GLY A 16 -5.03 -27.25 -29.34
CA GLY A 16 -5.77 -26.66 -28.20
C GLY A 16 -5.24 -27.01 -26.81
N THR A 17 -4.39 -28.02 -26.66
CA THR A 17 -3.96 -28.53 -25.34
C THR A 17 -2.65 -27.91 -24.82
N LEU A 18 -1.89 -27.22 -25.68
CA LEU A 18 -0.61 -26.61 -25.31
C LEU A 18 -0.70 -25.36 -24.42
N PRO A 19 -1.72 -24.48 -24.53
CA PRO A 19 -1.77 -23.28 -23.69
C PRO A 19 -2.13 -23.56 -22.22
N ALA A 20 -2.62 -24.75 -21.89
CA ALA A 20 -3.14 -25.06 -20.55
C ALA A 20 -2.06 -25.38 -19.50
N PHE A 21 -0.81 -25.61 -19.92
CA PHE A 21 0.30 -25.95 -19.01
C PHE A 21 1.29 -24.83 -18.75
N ALA A 22 1.18 -23.70 -19.44
CA ALA A 22 1.87 -22.47 -19.06
C ALA A 22 0.93 -21.65 -18.17
N GLY A 23 0.83 -22.04 -16.90
CA GLY A 23 0.17 -21.20 -15.91
C GLY A 23 0.76 -19.78 -15.93
N PRO A 24 -0.03 -18.75 -15.59
CA PRO A 24 0.47 -17.38 -15.55
C PRO A 24 1.73 -17.30 -14.68
N ASP A 25 2.72 -16.53 -15.12
CA ASP A 25 4.00 -16.41 -14.44
C ASP A 25 3.81 -15.90 -13.00
N TRP A 26 3.82 -16.84 -12.07
CA TRP A 26 3.63 -16.58 -10.65
C TRP A 26 4.76 -15.70 -10.09
N GLN A 27 5.95 -15.71 -10.68
CA GLN A 27 7.06 -14.87 -10.24
C GLN A 27 6.76 -13.40 -10.48
N ILE A 28 6.15 -13.05 -11.62
CA ILE A 28 5.72 -11.67 -11.92
C ILE A 28 4.62 -11.24 -10.93
N ILE A 29 3.65 -12.11 -10.67
CA ILE A 29 2.55 -11.83 -9.74
C ILE A 29 3.07 -11.63 -8.32
N GLU A 30 3.99 -12.49 -7.85
CA GLU A 30 4.55 -12.41 -6.50
C GLU A 30 5.49 -11.21 -6.35
N LYS A 31 6.27 -10.89 -7.39
CA LYS A 31 7.12 -9.69 -7.40
C LYS A 31 6.27 -8.42 -7.30
N ALA A 32 5.24 -8.30 -8.13
CA ALA A 32 4.32 -7.16 -8.08
C ALA A 32 3.62 -7.04 -6.70
N ARG A 33 3.30 -8.18 -6.07
CA ARG A 33 2.73 -8.20 -4.71
C ARG A 33 3.74 -7.69 -3.67
N LYS A 34 5.00 -8.12 -3.75
CA LYS A 34 6.09 -7.65 -2.87
C LYS A 34 6.36 -6.17 -3.05
N ASP A 35 6.42 -5.68 -4.29
CA ASP A 35 6.65 -4.26 -4.59
C ASP A 35 5.51 -3.40 -4.03
N LYS A 36 4.25 -3.87 -4.15
CA LYS A 36 3.08 -3.19 -3.58
C LYS A 36 3.08 -3.18 -2.05
N GLN A 37 3.56 -4.26 -1.41
CA GLN A 37 3.73 -4.31 0.04
C GLN A 37 4.86 -3.39 0.53
N ALA A 38 5.98 -3.34 -0.19
CA ALA A 38 7.09 -2.44 0.12
C ALA A 38 6.66 -0.97 0.00
N ALA A 39 5.95 -0.59 -1.07
CA ALA A 39 5.42 0.76 -1.24
C ALA A 39 4.37 1.13 -0.16
N ALA A 40 3.54 0.17 0.26
CA ALA A 40 2.59 0.36 1.34
C ALA A 40 3.28 0.49 2.72
N GLN A 41 4.39 -0.23 2.94
CA GLN A 41 5.21 -0.09 4.15
C GLN A 41 5.95 1.25 4.18
N THR A 42 6.55 1.70 3.07
CA THR A 42 7.18 3.03 3.01
C THR A 42 6.16 4.14 3.33
N THR A 43 4.94 4.07 2.77
CA THR A 43 3.87 5.03 3.10
C THR A 43 3.44 4.95 4.57
N ARG A 44 3.44 3.76 5.18
CA ARG A 44 3.12 3.59 6.61
C ARG A 44 4.24 4.07 7.54
N VAL A 45 5.51 3.90 7.15
CA VAL A 45 6.67 4.38 7.94
C VAL A 45 6.83 5.90 7.82
N SER A 46 6.39 6.53 6.72
CA SER A 46 6.27 7.99 6.66
C SER A 46 5.15 8.56 7.54
N SER A 47 4.32 7.72 8.15
CA SER A 47 3.31 8.12 9.15
C SER A 47 3.75 7.90 10.61
N SER A 48 4.93 7.32 10.85
CA SER A 48 5.57 7.38 12.17
C SER A 48 6.38 8.67 12.28
N GLY A 49 5.67 9.76 12.60
CA GLY A 49 6.28 10.94 13.18
C GLY A 49 6.90 10.58 14.53
N THR A 50 8.15 10.13 14.49
CA THR A 50 9.09 10.20 15.62
C THR A 50 10.45 10.53 15.03
N SER A 51 10.61 11.77 14.55
CA SER A 51 11.91 12.40 14.35
C SER A 51 12.47 12.84 15.70
N MET A 52 12.68 11.90 16.63
CA MET A 52 13.60 12.13 17.75
C MET A 52 15.04 11.95 17.23
N ALA A 53 15.42 12.78 16.25
CA ALA A 53 16.81 13.04 15.97
C ALA A 53 17.30 14.00 17.06
N ALA A 54 18.20 13.49 17.89
CA ALA A 54 18.82 14.17 19.02
C ALA A 54 19.26 15.62 18.68
N GLY A 55 18.85 16.58 19.52
CA GLY A 55 19.52 17.88 19.64
C GLY A 55 18.69 19.14 19.39
N SER A 56 17.51 19.05 18.78
CA SER A 56 16.62 20.22 18.65
C SER A 56 15.17 19.77 18.69
N CYS A 57 14.32 20.44 19.46
CA CYS A 57 12.90 20.13 19.37
C CYS A 57 12.37 20.54 18.01
N ARG A 58 12.25 19.56 17.12
CA ARG A 58 11.56 19.69 15.83
C ARG A 58 10.26 18.94 15.96
N ILE A 59 9.17 19.70 15.94
CA ILE A 59 7.83 19.14 15.91
C ILE A 59 7.30 19.36 14.51
N ASP A 60 7.18 18.27 13.77
CA ASP A 60 6.58 18.29 12.45
C ASP A 60 5.06 18.49 12.60
N PRO A 61 4.43 19.32 11.75
CA PRO A 61 2.99 19.57 11.82
C PRO A 61 2.20 18.26 11.65
N PRO A 62 1.09 18.07 12.39
CA PRO A 62 0.37 16.81 12.39
C PRO A 62 -0.43 16.68 11.09
N VAL A 63 -0.16 15.63 10.31
CA VAL A 63 -0.96 15.29 9.14
C VAL A 63 -2.29 14.70 9.60
N LEU A 64 -3.39 15.42 9.35
CA LEU A 64 -4.75 14.98 9.68
C LEU A 64 -5.32 14.20 8.51
N GLN A 65 -5.80 12.98 8.80
CA GLN A 65 -6.48 12.16 7.79
C GLN A 65 -7.89 12.69 7.58
N LEU A 66 -8.47 12.42 6.41
CA LEU A 66 -9.84 12.82 6.10
C LEU A 66 -10.83 12.13 7.06
N ASP A 67 -11.56 12.91 7.84
CA ASP A 67 -12.47 12.47 8.90
C ASP A 67 -13.96 12.69 8.59
N HIS A 68 -14.27 13.17 7.39
CA HIS A 68 -15.63 13.47 6.96
C HIS A 68 -15.93 12.90 5.57
N GLY A 69 -17.22 12.60 5.34
CA GLY A 69 -17.74 12.14 4.05
C GLY A 69 -17.70 10.62 3.84
N PRO A 70 -18.11 10.14 2.65
CA PRO A 70 -18.28 8.71 2.36
C PRO A 70 -16.98 7.91 2.28
N ARG A 71 -15.82 8.59 2.29
CA ARG A 71 -14.49 7.98 2.26
C ARG A 71 -13.61 8.43 3.44
N ALA A 72 -14.23 8.72 4.59
CA ALA A 72 -13.48 9.03 5.80
C ALA A 72 -12.53 7.88 6.16
N GLN A 73 -11.28 8.23 6.44
CA GLN A 73 -10.20 7.29 6.82
C GLN A 73 -10.05 7.20 8.35
N THR A 74 -10.53 8.20 9.06
CA THR A 74 -10.47 8.31 10.53
C THR A 74 -11.78 8.93 11.05
N THR A 75 -11.93 9.02 12.37
CA THR A 75 -13.06 9.72 12.98
C THR A 75 -12.67 11.13 13.42
N PRO A 76 -13.62 12.08 13.52
CA PRO A 76 -13.32 13.43 13.97
C PRO A 76 -12.64 13.47 15.35
N TYR A 77 -13.04 12.57 16.25
CA TYR A 77 -12.44 12.43 17.59
C TYR A 77 -10.96 12.00 17.53
N GLN A 78 -10.61 11.06 16.66
CA GLN A 78 -9.21 10.63 16.51
C GLN A 78 -8.31 11.75 15.99
N ASN A 79 -8.84 12.61 15.11
CA ASN A 79 -8.14 13.81 14.65
C ASN A 79 -7.96 14.86 15.75
N GLN A 80 -8.96 15.06 16.62
CA GLN A 80 -8.84 15.93 17.80
C GLN A 80 -7.72 15.47 18.73
N LEU A 81 -7.69 14.19 19.08
CA LEU A 81 -6.63 13.62 19.93
C LEU A 81 -5.22 13.83 19.33
N ARG A 82 -5.10 13.75 17.99
CA ARG A 82 -3.82 13.99 17.29
C ARG A 82 -3.39 15.45 17.41
N LYS A 83 -4.33 16.40 17.31
CA LYS A 83 -4.08 17.83 17.53
C LYS A 83 -3.65 18.10 18.97
N GLU A 84 -4.39 17.58 19.95
CA GLU A 84 -4.09 17.76 21.38
C GLU A 84 -2.71 17.23 21.76
N ARG A 85 -2.33 16.05 21.24
CA ARG A 85 -0.99 15.49 21.46
C ARG A 85 0.11 16.37 20.87
N HIS A 86 -0.09 16.87 19.65
CA HIS A 86 0.87 17.76 19.01
C HIS A 86 1.00 19.09 19.78
N GLU A 87 -0.11 19.64 20.27
CA GLU A 87 -0.10 20.83 21.13
C GLU A 87 0.60 20.57 22.47
N ALA A 88 0.42 19.39 23.07
CA ALA A 88 1.14 19.02 24.28
C ALA A 88 2.65 18.89 24.03
N GLN A 89 3.04 18.32 22.89
CA GLN A 89 4.45 18.23 22.49
C GLN A 89 5.05 19.62 22.24
N SER A 90 4.33 20.54 21.59
CA SER A 90 4.82 21.90 21.35
C SER A 90 4.98 22.71 22.64
N LYS A 91 4.07 22.53 23.60
CA LYS A 91 4.22 23.11 24.94
C LYS A 91 5.42 22.53 25.69
N ALA A 92 5.59 21.21 25.66
CA ALA A 92 6.73 20.54 26.32
C ALA A 92 8.08 20.99 25.75
N CYS A 93 8.13 21.21 24.43
CA CYS A 93 9.33 21.71 23.77
C CYS A 93 9.61 23.20 23.97
N GLY A 94 8.58 24.04 24.04
CA GLY A 94 8.75 25.46 24.39
C GLY A 94 9.31 25.67 25.81
N GLY A 95 9.21 24.67 26.68
CA GLY A 95 9.80 24.67 28.02
C GLY A 95 11.27 24.23 28.10
N THR A 96 11.87 23.76 27.00
CA THR A 96 13.26 23.22 26.96
C THR A 96 14.27 24.15 26.29
N THR A 97 13.88 25.39 25.98
CA THR A 97 14.81 26.48 25.64
C THR A 97 15.09 27.33 26.89
N LYS A 98 16.06 26.91 27.70
CA LYS A 98 16.71 27.79 28.68
C LYS A 98 18.20 27.51 28.73
#